data_AF-A0AAD7SUA8-F1
#
_entry.id   AF-A0AAD7SUA8-F1
#
_cell.length_a   1.000
_cell.length_b   1.000
_cell.length_c   1.000
_cell.angle_alpha   90.00
_cell.angle_beta   90.00
_cell.angle_gamma   90.00
#
_symmetry.space_group_name_H-M   'P 1'
#
loop_
_entity.id
_entity.type
_entity.pdbx_description
1 polymer ?
#
loop_
_entity_poly.entity_id
_entity_poly.type
_entity_poly.pdbx_seq_one_letter_code
_entity_poly.pdbx_strand_id
1 'polypeptide(L)'
;MVEYLQSLGDNDGSKHLFVGHLIHYMGPIRESGSKYFIPVQVQKSNSYPPYCSGGGFLLSGFTARVIYNMSHVITILPIDDVYMGMCLEKAGLAPVSHFGVRTAGLHVPSQNVDAYDPCYYREILLVHRFLPHQIFTMWHGIHEPDLKCGILQMSASKT
;
A
#
# COMPACT_ATOMS: atom_id res chain seq x y z
N MET A 1 -0.83 1.20 -12.98
CA MET A 1 0.40 0.53 -12.45
C MET A 1 1.56 0.59 -13.43
N VAL A 2 1.41 0.08 -14.66
CA VAL A 2 2.48 0.10 -15.66
C VAL A 2 2.95 1.52 -15.96
N GLU A 3 2.03 2.44 -16.19
CA GLU A 3 2.35 3.87 -16.43
C GLU A 3 3.11 4.51 -15.26
N TYR A 4 2.75 4.18 -14.02
CA TYR A 4 3.48 4.62 -12.84
C TYR A 4 4.92 4.10 -12.85
N LEU A 5 5.13 2.81 -13.13
CA LEU A 5 6.49 2.25 -13.18
C LEU A 5 7.31 2.83 -14.34
N GLN A 6 6.69 3.13 -15.48
CA GLN A 6 7.36 3.72 -16.64
C GLN A 6 7.72 5.20 -16.44
N SER A 7 7.00 5.92 -15.58
CA SER A 7 7.30 7.34 -15.29
C SER A 7 8.47 7.52 -14.31
N LEU A 8 8.89 6.46 -13.62
CA LEU A 8 10.07 6.49 -12.75
C LEU A 8 11.35 6.53 -13.61
N GLY A 9 12.18 7.54 -13.36
CA GLY A 9 13.48 7.68 -14.03
C GLY A 9 14.43 6.53 -13.70
N ASP A 10 15.16 6.04 -14.70
CA ASP A 10 16.11 4.92 -14.60
C ASP A 10 15.53 3.67 -13.91
N ASN A 11 14.27 3.34 -14.16
CA ASN A 11 13.60 2.20 -13.51
C ASN A 11 13.88 0.87 -14.22
N ASP A 12 15.12 0.39 -14.13
CA ASP A 12 15.55 -0.94 -14.59
C ASP A 12 15.40 -2.03 -13.50
N GLY A 13 14.84 -1.67 -12.35
CA GLY A 13 14.67 -2.55 -11.20
C GLY A 13 15.94 -2.79 -10.36
N SER A 14 17.06 -2.14 -10.69
CA SER A 14 18.34 -2.25 -9.96
C SER A 14 18.44 -1.31 -8.74
N LYS A 15 17.54 -0.33 -8.64
CA LYS A 15 17.49 0.64 -7.55
C LYS A 15 16.35 0.33 -6.57
N HIS A 16 16.45 0.88 -5.36
CA HIS A 16 15.42 0.70 -4.33
C HIS A 16 14.08 1.28 -4.77
N LEU A 17 13.03 0.44 -4.71
CA LEU A 17 11.64 0.85 -4.80
C LEU A 17 10.87 -0.01 -3.80
N PHE A 18 10.15 0.64 -2.89
CA PHE A 18 9.14 -0.01 -2.04
C PHE A 18 8.04 1.00 -1.77
N VAL A 19 6.88 0.80 -2.39
CA VAL A 19 5.84 1.82 -2.46
C VAL A 19 4.47 1.22 -2.14
N GLY A 20 3.73 1.86 -1.24
CA GLY A 20 2.43 1.37 -0.80
C GLY A 20 1.66 2.36 0.07
N HIS A 21 0.70 1.85 0.84
CA HIS A 21 0.05 2.63 1.88
C HIS A 21 0.96 2.66 3.12
N LEU A 22 1.71 3.74 3.26
CA LEU A 22 2.73 3.89 4.31
C LEU A 22 2.11 4.10 5.69
N ILE A 23 2.57 3.31 6.65
CA ILE A 23 2.21 3.39 8.07
C ILE A 23 3.41 3.89 8.86
N HIS A 24 3.18 4.90 9.68
CA HIS A 24 4.17 5.48 10.59
C HIS A 24 3.61 5.61 11.99
N TYR A 25 4.51 5.68 12.98
CA TYR A 25 4.19 5.98 14.38
C TYR A 25 3.22 4.98 15.03
N MET A 26 3.13 3.77 14.46
CA MET A 26 2.35 2.66 15.00
C MET A 26 3.28 1.69 15.75
N GLY A 27 2.69 0.94 16.66
CA GLY A 27 3.38 -0.04 17.48
C GLY A 27 2.62 -1.35 17.62
N PRO A 28 3.16 -2.28 18.42
CA PRO A 28 2.53 -3.58 18.63
C PRO A 28 1.19 -3.44 19.37
N ILE A 29 0.16 -4.11 18.87
CA ILE A 29 -1.13 -4.20 19.57
C ILE A 29 -0.98 -5.19 20.72
N ARG A 30 -1.31 -4.75 21.94
CA ARG A 30 -1.17 -5.56 23.17
C ARG A 30 -2.47 -6.20 23.65
N GLU A 31 -3.56 -5.99 22.90
CA GLU A 31 -4.84 -6.62 23.15
C GLU A 31 -4.82 -8.07 22.67
N SER A 32 -4.93 -9.03 23.59
CA SER A 32 -4.80 -10.47 23.30
C SER A 32 -5.85 -11.04 22.33
N GLY A 33 -7.02 -10.40 22.20
CA GLY A 33 -8.06 -10.79 21.25
C GLY A 33 -7.85 -10.28 19.83
N SER A 34 -6.84 -9.42 19.61
CA SER A 34 -6.56 -8.87 18.29
C SER A 34 -5.87 -9.90 17.39
N LYS A 35 -6.29 -9.96 16.13
CA LYS A 35 -5.55 -10.67 15.07
C LYS A 35 -4.07 -10.26 15.01
N TYR A 36 -3.77 -9.03 15.39
CA TYR A 36 -2.44 -8.42 15.32
C TYR A 36 -1.78 -8.32 16.70
N PHE A 37 -2.21 -9.14 17.66
CA PHE A 37 -1.64 -9.17 19.01
C PHE A 37 -0.15 -9.56 18.98
N ILE A 38 0.68 -8.77 19.65
CA ILE A 38 2.09 -9.04 19.83
C ILE A 38 2.46 -8.84 21.30
N PRO A 39 2.93 -9.88 22.01
CA PRO A 39 3.32 -9.77 23.41
C PRO A 39 4.67 -9.06 23.57
N VAL A 40 4.91 -8.49 24.76
CA VAL A 40 6.14 -7.73 25.09
C VAL A 40 7.39 -8.61 24.97
N GLN A 41 7.26 -9.92 25.21
CA GLN A 41 8.32 -10.91 25.08
C GLN A 41 8.81 -11.06 23.63
N VAL A 42 7.92 -10.86 22.65
CA VAL A 42 8.25 -10.90 21.21
C VAL A 42 8.81 -9.56 20.75
N GLN A 43 8.15 -8.46 21.11
CA GLN A 43 8.61 -7.12 20.77
C GLN A 43 8.49 -6.21 21.99
N LYS A 44 9.63 -5.85 22.58
CA LYS A 44 9.69 -4.99 23.77
C LYS A 44 9.41 -3.52 23.45
N SER A 45 9.84 -3.06 22.28
CA SER A 45 9.56 -1.69 21.82
C SER A 45 8.05 -1.46 21.67
N ASN A 46 7.60 -0.24 21.90
CA ASN A 46 6.23 0.19 21.63
C ASN A 46 6.06 0.85 20.26
N SER A 47 7.08 0.77 19.41
CA SER A 47 7.04 1.28 18.05
C SER A 47 7.56 0.24 17.06
N TYR A 48 7.08 0.36 15.83
CA TYR A 48 7.60 -0.31 14.65
C TYR A 48 8.35 0.67 13.74
N PRO A 49 9.30 0.18 12.92
CA PRO A 49 9.82 0.97 11.82
C PRO A 49 8.71 1.31 10.82
N PRO A 50 8.90 2.32 9.94
CA PRO A 50 8.01 2.56 8.81
C PRO A 50 7.80 1.30 7.95
N TYR A 51 6.55 1.01 7.60
CA TYR A 51 6.18 -0.13 6.76
C TYR A 51 4.98 0.19 5.88
N CYS A 52 4.77 -0.52 4.76
CA CYS A 52 3.52 -0.40 4.01
C CYS A 52 2.51 -1.42 4.51
N SER A 53 1.26 -0.99 4.73
CA SER A 53 0.15 -1.84 5.15
C SER A 53 -0.14 -2.97 4.15
N GLY A 54 -0.57 -4.10 4.72
CA GLY A 54 -1.03 -5.28 4.01
C GLY A 54 -2.31 -5.00 3.24
N GLY A 55 -2.38 -5.58 2.05
CA GLY A 55 -3.35 -5.26 1.00
C GLY A 55 -2.65 -5.17 -0.35
N GLY A 56 -1.42 -4.64 -0.35
CA GLY A 56 -0.44 -4.77 -1.43
C GLY A 56 0.45 -3.56 -1.57
N PHE A 57 1.60 -3.76 -2.21
CA PHE A 57 2.64 -2.76 -2.44
C PHE A 57 3.42 -3.14 -3.71
N LEU A 58 4.17 -2.18 -4.24
CA LEU A 58 5.10 -2.37 -5.36
C LEU A 58 6.53 -2.35 -4.84
N LEU A 59 7.36 -3.26 -5.32
CA LEU A 59 8.79 -3.25 -5.02
C LEU A 59 9.65 -3.63 -6.23
N SER A 60 10.89 -3.16 -6.26
CA SER A 60 11.85 -3.53 -7.30
C SER A 60 12.50 -4.89 -7.01
N GLY A 61 13.08 -5.50 -8.04
CA GLY A 61 13.88 -6.71 -7.88
C GLY A 61 15.08 -6.53 -6.95
N PHE A 62 15.71 -5.34 -6.97
CA PHE A 62 16.74 -4.96 -5.99
C PHE A 62 16.21 -5.05 -4.57
N THR A 63 15.08 -4.40 -4.27
CA THR A 63 14.53 -4.37 -2.92
C THR A 63 14.08 -5.75 -2.46
N ALA A 64 13.54 -6.58 -3.35
CA ALA A 64 13.20 -7.97 -3.06
C ALA A 64 14.42 -8.76 -2.57
N ARG A 65 15.56 -8.62 -3.25
CA ARG A 65 16.82 -9.28 -2.88
C ARG A 65 17.37 -8.76 -1.56
N VAL A 66 17.27 -7.45 -1.30
CA VAL A 66 17.67 -6.87 -0.02
C VAL A 66 16.84 -7.45 1.12
N ILE A 67 15.51 -7.49 0.98
CA ILE A 67 14.62 -8.08 1.99
C ILE A 67 14.96 -9.56 2.22
N TYR A 68 15.17 -10.33 1.15
CA TYR A 68 15.60 -11.72 1.25
C TYR A 68 16.93 -11.89 2.00
N ASN A 69 17.92 -11.03 1.74
CA ASN A 69 19.20 -11.12 2.44
C ASN A 69 19.07 -10.74 3.92
N MET A 70 18.26 -9.73 4.23
CA MET A 70 18.06 -9.28 5.61
C MET A 70 17.20 -10.26 6.42
N SER A 71 16.31 -11.01 5.78
CA SER A 71 15.45 -11.97 6.47
C SER A 71 16.25 -13.10 7.16
N HIS A 72 17.43 -13.44 6.65
CA HIS A 72 18.32 -14.44 7.26
C HIS A 72 18.95 -13.99 8.59
N VAL A 73 18.98 -12.69 8.87
CA VAL A 73 19.65 -12.12 10.06
C VAL A 73 18.68 -11.39 11.00
N ILE A 74 17.40 -11.30 10.64
CA ILE A 74 16.36 -10.66 11.44
C ILE A 74 15.40 -11.73 11.93
N THR A 75 15.19 -11.77 13.25
CA THR A 75 14.17 -12.61 13.87
C THR A 75 12.80 -12.30 13.29
N ILE A 76 12.09 -13.35 12.86
CA ILE A 76 10.72 -13.23 12.36
C ILE A 76 9.81 -12.54 13.37
N LEU A 77 9.04 -11.56 12.88
CA LEU A 77 7.92 -10.96 13.58
C LEU A 77 6.62 -11.45 12.92
N PRO A 78 5.60 -11.90 13.68
CA PRO A 78 4.37 -12.44 13.10
C PRO A 78 3.39 -11.34 12.62
N ILE A 79 3.94 -10.26 12.07
CA ILE A 79 3.26 -9.24 11.30
C ILE A 79 4.14 -9.04 10.05
N ASP A 80 3.73 -9.65 8.95
CA ASP A 80 4.48 -9.73 7.69
C ASP A 80 4.89 -8.36 7.14
N ASP A 81 3.96 -7.41 7.13
CA ASP A 81 4.21 -6.06 6.65
C ASP A 81 5.28 -5.33 7.48
N VAL A 82 5.18 -5.45 8.81
CA VAL A 82 6.15 -4.87 9.73
C VAL A 82 7.51 -5.57 9.58
N TYR A 83 7.52 -6.90 9.38
CA TYR A 83 8.75 -7.64 9.16
C TYR A 83 9.49 -7.17 7.89
N MET A 84 8.76 -6.87 6.81
CA MET A 84 9.35 -6.21 5.63
C MET A 84 9.92 -4.83 5.96
N GLY A 85 9.21 -4.03 6.76
CA GLY A 85 9.73 -2.74 7.27
C GLY A 85 11.02 -2.89 8.09
N MET A 86 11.11 -3.90 8.95
CA MET A 86 12.33 -4.23 9.71
C MET A 86 13.50 -4.61 8.80
N CYS A 87 13.23 -5.39 7.74
CA CYS A 87 14.24 -5.74 6.74
C CYS A 87 14.78 -4.51 6.00
N LEU A 88 13.90 -3.59 5.62
CA LEU A 88 14.30 -2.32 4.98
C LEU A 88 15.12 -1.45 5.94
N GLU A 89 14.66 -1.26 7.17
CA GLU A 89 15.35 -0.45 8.18
C GLU A 89 16.76 -1.00 8.45
N LYS A 90 16.91 -2.33 8.58
CA LYS A 90 18.22 -2.97 8.77
C LYS A 90 19.19 -2.71 7.62
N ALA A 91 18.67 -2.60 6.39
CA ALA A 91 19.43 -2.28 5.20
C ALA A 91 19.64 -0.76 4.98
N GLY A 92 19.14 0.10 5.89
CA GLY A 92 19.20 1.56 5.74
C GLY A 92 18.27 2.10 4.64
N LEU A 93 17.22 1.33 4.29
CA LEU A 93 16.22 1.69 3.28
C LEU A 93 14.88 2.02 3.96
N ALA A 94 14.03 2.76 3.25
CA ALA A 94 12.69 3.12 3.74
C ALA A 94 11.62 2.93 2.66
N PRO A 95 10.40 2.50 3.03
CA PRO A 95 9.26 2.51 2.14
C PRO A 95 8.73 3.93 1.90
N VAL A 96 8.00 4.12 0.80
CA VAL A 96 7.43 5.42 0.39
C VAL A 96 5.92 5.30 0.19
N SER A 97 5.19 6.36 0.51
CA SER A 97 3.75 6.43 0.36
C SER A 97 3.36 6.70 -1.09
N HIS A 98 2.28 6.08 -1.57
CA HIS A 98 1.67 6.40 -2.86
C HIS A 98 0.15 6.52 -2.75
N PHE A 99 -0.39 7.64 -3.21
CA PHE A 99 -1.82 7.96 -3.10
C PHE A 99 -2.73 6.92 -3.80
N GLY A 100 -2.23 6.28 -4.85
CA GLY A 100 -2.95 5.23 -5.57
C GLY A 100 -2.99 3.88 -4.84
N VAL A 101 -2.41 3.72 -3.65
CA VAL A 101 -2.50 2.47 -2.87
C VAL A 101 -3.41 2.68 -1.67
N ARG A 102 -4.58 2.02 -1.67
CA ARG A 102 -5.68 2.25 -0.74
C ARG A 102 -6.08 0.97 -0.02
N THR A 103 -5.32 0.59 1.01
CA THR A 103 -5.56 -0.67 1.75
C THR A 103 -6.76 -0.61 2.73
N ALA A 104 -7.24 0.59 3.05
CA ALA A 104 -8.42 0.82 3.90
C ALA A 104 -9.68 1.16 3.10
N GLY A 105 -9.69 0.89 1.79
CA GLY A 105 -10.75 1.32 0.88
C GLY A 105 -10.51 2.71 0.31
N LEU A 106 -11.33 3.05 -0.69
CA LEU A 106 -11.33 4.37 -1.32
C LEU A 106 -12.41 5.24 -0.67
N HIS A 107 -12.03 6.44 -0.24
CA HIS A 107 -13.01 7.40 0.28
C HIS A 107 -13.74 8.07 -0.89
N VAL A 108 -15.04 7.83 -1.00
CA VAL A 108 -15.90 8.46 -1.99
C VAL A 108 -16.66 9.61 -1.33
N PRO A 109 -16.64 10.84 -1.88
CA PRO A 109 -17.06 12.06 -1.15
C PRO A 109 -18.54 12.17 -0.78
N SER A 110 -19.41 11.27 -1.25
CA SER A 110 -20.85 11.34 -1.04
C SER A 110 -21.46 9.95 -0.92
N GLN A 111 -22.50 9.82 -0.09
CA GLN A 111 -23.31 8.59 0.01
C GLN A 111 -24.35 8.50 -1.12
N ASN A 112 -24.59 9.60 -1.84
CA ASN A 112 -25.58 9.67 -2.92
C ASN A 112 -24.97 9.37 -4.31
N VAL A 113 -23.71 8.96 -4.37
CA VAL A 113 -23.04 8.55 -5.61
C VAL A 113 -22.71 7.08 -5.53
N ASP A 114 -22.61 6.44 -6.70
CA ASP A 114 -22.17 5.06 -6.76
C ASP A 114 -20.70 4.97 -6.32
N ALA A 115 -20.46 4.33 -5.17
CA ALA A 115 -19.11 4.13 -4.65
C ALA A 115 -18.26 3.23 -5.57
N TYR A 116 -18.90 2.49 -6.49
CA TYR A 116 -18.24 1.62 -7.47
C TYR A 116 -18.17 2.23 -8.86
N ASP A 117 -18.39 3.55 -9.01
CA ASP A 117 -18.17 4.24 -10.29
C ASP A 117 -16.69 4.06 -10.73
N PRO A 118 -16.42 3.46 -11.91
CA PRO A 118 -15.07 3.19 -12.40
C PRO A 118 -14.16 4.43 -12.44
N CYS A 119 -14.72 5.64 -12.55
CA CYS A 119 -13.96 6.88 -12.59
C CYS A 119 -13.19 7.17 -11.31
N TYR A 120 -13.64 6.69 -10.15
CA TYR A 120 -12.87 6.82 -8.91
C TYR A 120 -11.65 5.89 -8.87
N TYR A 121 -11.64 4.83 -9.66
CA TYR A 121 -10.64 3.76 -9.60
C TYR A 121 -9.61 3.82 -10.73
N ARG A 122 -9.87 4.58 -11.79
CA ARG A 122 -9.01 4.66 -12.99
C ARG A 122 -7.53 4.96 -12.68
N GLU A 123 -7.27 5.88 -11.76
CA GLU A 123 -5.92 6.32 -11.38
C GLU A 123 -5.38 5.59 -10.13
N ILE A 124 -6.11 4.60 -9.62
CA ILE A 124 -5.75 3.85 -8.41
C ILE A 124 -4.93 2.63 -8.79
N LEU A 125 -3.79 2.44 -8.12
CA LEU A 125 -2.91 1.28 -8.33
C LEU A 125 -3.44 0.03 -7.66
N LEU A 126 -3.99 0.18 -6.45
CA LEU A 126 -4.48 -0.91 -5.63
C LEU A 126 -5.52 -0.39 -4.65
N VAL A 127 -6.62 -1.11 -4.49
CA VAL A 127 -7.65 -0.84 -3.48
C VAL A 127 -8.09 -2.14 -2.82
N HIS A 128 -8.24 -2.11 -1.50
CA HIS A 128 -8.82 -3.19 -0.72
C HIS A 128 -10.18 -2.76 -0.15
N ARG A 129 -11.28 -3.52 -0.26
CA ARG A 129 -11.42 -4.85 -0.87
C ARG A 129 -12.53 -4.88 -1.91
N PHE A 130 -12.32 -5.72 -2.92
CA PHE A 130 -13.33 -6.11 -3.89
C PHE A 130 -13.55 -7.61 -3.79
N LEU A 131 -14.81 -8.04 -3.87
CA LEU A 131 -15.17 -9.45 -4.05
C LEU A 131 -14.86 -9.89 -5.49
N PRO A 132 -14.70 -11.20 -5.77
CA PRO A 132 -14.30 -11.67 -7.10
C PRO A 132 -15.18 -11.14 -8.25
N HIS A 133 -16.50 -11.11 -8.08
CA HIS A 133 -17.41 -10.57 -9.10
C HIS A 133 -17.25 -9.05 -9.27
N GLN A 134 -16.97 -8.31 -8.19
CA GLN A 134 -16.74 -6.87 -8.26
C GLN A 134 -15.42 -6.57 -8.97
N ILE A 135 -14.38 -7.39 -8.78
CA ILE A 135 -13.11 -7.27 -9.52
C ILE A 135 -13.38 -7.40 -11.02
N PHE A 136 -14.14 -8.42 -11.42
CA PHE A 136 -14.50 -8.64 -12.82
C PHE A 136 -15.26 -7.43 -13.40
N THR A 137 -16.32 -6.98 -12.74
CA THR A 137 -17.12 -5.83 -13.21
C THR A 137 -16.29 -4.55 -13.25
N MET A 138 -15.49 -4.28 -12.21
CA MET A 138 -14.64 -3.09 -12.15
C MET A 138 -13.56 -3.10 -13.25
N TRP A 139 -12.94 -4.26 -13.51
CA TRP A 139 -11.96 -4.41 -14.58
C TRP A 139 -12.55 -4.03 -15.93
N HIS A 140 -13.76 -4.49 -16.24
CA HIS A 140 -14.44 -4.09 -17.48
C HIS A 140 -14.77 -2.60 -17.46
N GLY A 141 -15.38 -2.10 -16.38
CA GLY A 141 -15.78 -0.69 -16.25
C GLY A 141 -14.63 0.31 -16.45
N ILE A 142 -13.45 0.06 -15.89
CA ILE A 142 -12.30 0.99 -16.04
C ILE A 142 -11.67 0.93 -17.44
N HIS A 143 -11.87 -0.16 -18.19
CA HIS A 143 -11.33 -0.35 -19.54
C HIS A 143 -12.36 -0.04 -20.64
N GLU A 144 -13.57 0.40 -20.29
CA GLU A 144 -14.56 0.85 -21.27
C GLU A 144 -13.98 2.04 -22.08
N PRO A 145 -13.87 1.93 -23.42
CA PRO A 145 -13.25 2.98 -24.25
C PRO A 145 -13.92 4.35 -24.12
N ASP A 146 -15.24 4.35 -23.92
CA ASP A 146 -16.07 5.55 -23.80
C ASP A 146 -16.31 5.98 -22.34
N LEU A 147 -15.52 5.48 -21.39
CA LEU A 147 -15.63 5.90 -19.98
C LEU A 147 -15.33 7.40 -19.84
N LYS A 148 -16.39 8.19 -19.64
CA LYS A 148 -16.31 9.64 -19.43
C LYS A 148 -16.27 9.96 -17.95
N CYS A 149 -15.07 10.20 -17.45
CA CYS A 149 -14.87 10.71 -16.11
C CYS A 149 -14.97 12.23 -16.11
N GLY A 150 -15.84 12.77 -15.26
CA GLY A 150 -15.88 14.21 -15.00
C GLY A 150 -14.52 14.66 -14.45
N ILE A 151 -14.07 15.86 -14.83
CA ILE A 151 -12.93 16.47 -14.15
C ILE A 151 -13.37 16.68 -12.71
N LEU A 152 -12.69 16.02 -11.76
CA LEU A 152 -12.76 16.40 -10.35
C LEU A 152 -12.34 17.87 -10.28
N GLN A 153 -13.30 18.78 -10.22
CA GLN A 153 -13.03 20.14 -9.80
C GLN A 153 -12.56 20.04 -8.36
N MET A 154 -11.25 19.99 -8.15
CA MET A 154 -10.65 20.40 -6.89
C MET A 154 -11.04 21.86 -6.72
N SER A 155 -12.18 22.10 -6.07
CA SER A 155 -12.54 23.42 -5.59
C SER A 155 -11.44 23.85 -4.64
N ALA A 156 -10.53 24.67 -5.14
CA ALA A 156 -9.61 25.43 -4.31
C ALA A 156 -10.49 26.26 -3.37
N SER A 157 -10.58 25.82 -2.11
CA SER A 157 -11.16 26.62 -1.04
C SER A 157 -10.29 27.88 -0.96
N LYS A 158 -10.81 29.00 -1.46
CA LYS A 158 -10.21 30.31 -1.27
C LYS A 158 -10.28 30.62 0.23
N THR A 159 -9.11 30.77 0.85
CA THR A 159 -8.91 31.49 2.11
C THR A 159 -9.46 32.91 2.02
#